data_AF-A0A3R8TRN4-F1
#
_entry.id   AF-A0A3R8TRN4-F1
#
_cell.length_a   1.000
_cell.length_b   1.000
_cell.length_c   1.000
_cell.angle_alpha   90.00
_cell.angle_beta   90.00
_cell.angle_gamma   90.00
#
_symmetry.space_group_name_H-M   'P 1'
#
loop_
_entity.id
_entity.type
_entity.pdbx_description
1 polymer ?
#
loop_
_entity_poly.entity_id
_entity_poly.type
_entity_poly.pdbx_seq_one_letter_code
_entity_poly.pdbx_strand_id
1 'polypeptide(L)'
;MTAQPIEYPVTLTNKDWQKKKGLLAKGAGETGVGEHMDKLQAEFKKINWAAFNAKLLCDRANGVFTPGQAAAKLKEAGAAFVKDVAPARAAAQKLRDVAQKTADEWKKNKLIPSSSQKHAALVAQEADMLFMGLKDNGAFMTEVIKDFTDEKTRLQRNVDLAIKGLTGNFVDLQKYAKEVLATPTVASYRGDATKGFHQKVRGTAAALKALSDHEAYKKAEPTWKTYASDGFPPKEDGQVKAKVMTVLKSLQELMAIKV
;
A
#
# COMPACT_ATOMS: atom_id res chain seq x y z
N MET A 1 12.19 -3.75 -0.68
CA MET A 1 12.19 -3.77 0.79
C MET A 1 11.10 -2.81 1.21
N THR A 2 10.31 -3.12 2.24
CA THR A 2 9.28 -2.20 2.74
C THR A 2 9.87 -1.30 3.83
N ALA A 3 9.40 -0.06 3.91
CA ALA A 3 9.68 0.87 5.00
C ALA A 3 9.46 0.15 6.33
N GLN A 4 10.48 0.15 7.18
CA GLN A 4 10.41 -0.51 8.48
C GLN A 4 9.81 0.46 9.50
N PRO A 5 8.93 -0.03 10.41
CA PRO A 5 8.49 0.75 11.55
C PRO A 5 9.69 1.27 12.34
N ILE A 6 9.59 2.50 12.83
CA ILE A 6 10.59 3.04 13.75
C ILE A 6 10.46 2.28 15.08
N GLU A 7 11.57 1.84 15.66
CA GLU A 7 11.58 1.18 16.96
C GLU A 7 11.54 2.22 18.09
N TYR A 8 10.81 1.91 19.17
CA TYR A 8 10.76 2.78 20.35
C TYR A 8 12.01 2.61 21.22
N PRO A 9 12.83 3.66 21.44
CA PRO A 9 14.06 3.52 22.22
C PRO A 9 13.77 3.19 23.69
N VAL A 10 14.46 2.18 24.24
CA VAL A 10 14.32 1.78 25.65
C VAL A 10 14.69 2.93 26.61
N THR A 11 15.66 3.76 26.22
CA THR A 11 16.10 4.94 26.96
C THR A 11 15.00 5.99 27.17
N LEU A 12 13.96 5.97 26.34
CA LEU A 12 12.81 6.87 26.45
C LEU A 12 11.66 6.29 27.31
N THR A 13 11.88 5.14 27.95
CA THR A 13 10.89 4.56 28.86
C THR A 13 11.04 5.12 30.28
N ASN A 14 9.92 5.41 30.95
CA ASN A 14 9.94 5.84 32.36
C ASN A 14 10.60 4.77 33.25
N LYS A 15 10.47 3.47 32.89
CA LYS A 15 11.18 2.38 33.59
C LYS A 15 12.70 2.56 33.57
N ASP A 16 13.30 2.86 32.42
CA ASP A 16 14.74 3.11 32.32
C ASP A 16 15.14 4.38 33.10
N TRP A 17 14.34 5.44 32.98
CA TRP A 17 14.53 6.68 33.72
C TRP A 17 14.56 6.49 35.24
N GLN A 18 13.55 5.83 35.82
CA GLN A 18 13.47 5.59 37.27
C GLN A 18 14.63 4.73 37.79
N LYS A 19 15.15 3.83 36.94
CA LYS A 19 16.31 2.99 37.24
C LYS A 19 17.60 3.80 37.24
N LYS A 20 17.81 4.68 36.25
CA LYS A 20 19.09 5.37 36.02
C LYS A 20 19.21 6.76 36.62
N LYS A 21 18.10 7.40 37.02
CA LYS A 21 18.15 8.74 37.62
C LYS A 21 18.82 8.80 39.00
N GLY A 22 18.91 7.69 39.74
CA GLY A 22 19.58 7.61 41.04
C GLY A 22 18.77 8.17 42.23
N LEU A 23 19.16 7.81 43.45
CA LEU A 23 18.41 8.14 44.68
C LEU A 23 18.44 9.64 45.04
N LEU A 24 19.59 10.30 44.92
CA LEU A 24 19.71 11.73 45.22
C LEU A 24 18.89 12.60 44.28
N ALA A 25 18.79 12.20 43.00
CA ALA A 25 17.94 12.88 42.04
C ALA A 25 16.43 12.61 42.26
N LYS A 26 16.07 11.49 42.90
CA LYS A 26 14.67 11.26 43.35
C LYS A 26 14.28 12.23 44.46
N GLY A 27 15.21 12.56 45.36
CA GLY A 27 14.98 13.51 46.45
C GLY A 27 15.05 14.99 46.04
N ALA A 28 15.53 15.30 44.83
CA ALA A 28 15.70 16.67 44.34
C ALA A 28 14.42 17.32 43.78
N GLY A 29 13.27 16.63 43.85
CA GLY A 29 11.98 17.10 43.37
C GLY A 29 11.51 16.43 42.08
N GLU A 30 10.25 16.66 41.71
CA GLU A 30 9.66 16.11 40.48
C GLU A 30 10.15 16.86 39.24
N THR A 31 10.78 16.14 38.31
CA THR A 31 11.33 16.72 37.08
C THR A 31 10.34 16.74 35.91
N GLY A 32 9.19 16.07 36.04
CA GLY A 32 8.22 15.88 34.94
C GLY A 32 8.69 14.95 33.80
N VAL A 33 9.97 14.59 33.72
CA VAL A 33 10.55 13.76 32.63
C VAL A 33 9.81 12.42 32.48
N GLY A 34 9.52 11.73 33.59
CA GLY A 34 8.86 10.42 33.58
C GLY A 34 7.43 10.48 33.01
N GLU A 35 6.67 11.52 33.34
CA GLU A 35 5.32 11.74 32.82
C GLU A 35 5.36 11.98 31.30
N HIS A 36 6.31 12.79 30.83
CA HIS A 36 6.49 13.03 29.40
C HIS A 36 6.94 11.78 28.64
N MET A 37 7.74 10.90 29.25
CA MET A 37 8.08 9.58 28.70
C MET A 37 6.85 8.70 28.54
N ASP A 38 6.00 8.61 29.57
CA ASP A 38 4.78 7.80 29.53
C ASP A 38 3.81 8.33 28.46
N LYS A 39 3.67 9.66 28.36
CA LYS A 39 2.88 10.30 27.31
C LYS A 39 3.42 10.01 25.91
N LEU A 40 4.72 10.16 25.69
CA LEU A 40 5.35 9.85 24.42
C LEU A 40 5.14 8.37 24.05
N GLN A 41 5.35 7.45 24.99
CA GLN A 41 5.16 6.03 24.74
C GLN A 41 3.69 5.71 24.41
N ALA A 42 2.74 6.35 25.09
CA ALA A 42 1.32 6.17 24.82
C ALA A 42 0.94 6.65 23.41
N GLU A 43 1.41 7.83 22.98
CA GLU A 43 1.15 8.31 21.61
C GLU A 43 1.85 7.43 20.56
N PHE A 44 3.09 7.01 20.81
CA PHE A 44 3.83 6.15 19.88
C PHE A 44 3.15 4.80 19.65
N LYS A 45 2.58 4.20 20.72
CA LYS A 45 1.84 2.93 20.61
C LYS A 45 0.53 3.03 19.82
N LYS A 46 -0.02 4.23 19.64
CA LYS A 46 -1.22 4.45 18.82
C LYS A 46 -0.91 4.48 17.33
N ILE A 47 0.35 4.60 16.93
CA ILE A 47 0.73 4.67 15.52
C ILE A 47 0.36 3.36 14.83
N ASN A 48 -0.54 3.46 13.84
CA ASN A 48 -0.87 2.32 12.99
C ASN A 48 0.20 2.12 11.92
N TRP A 49 1.28 1.41 12.27
CA TRP A 49 2.38 1.15 11.34
C TRP A 49 1.96 0.41 10.06
N ALA A 50 0.87 -0.36 10.11
CA ALA A 50 0.35 -1.06 8.93
C ALA A 50 -0.23 -0.09 7.88
N ALA A 51 -0.63 1.12 8.28
CA ALA A 51 -1.10 2.16 7.36
C ALA A 51 0.00 2.69 6.41
N PHE A 52 1.26 2.38 6.68
CA PHE A 52 2.40 2.80 5.87
C PHE A 52 3.03 1.66 5.05
N ASN A 53 2.51 0.44 5.18
CA ASN A 53 3.05 -0.72 4.47
C ASN A 53 2.43 -0.81 3.07
N ALA A 54 3.12 -0.28 2.07
CA ALA A 54 2.63 -0.28 0.69
C ALA A 54 2.35 -1.68 0.15
N LYS A 55 3.19 -2.68 0.48
CA LYS A 55 3.00 -4.06 0.01
C LYS A 55 1.71 -4.66 0.56
N LEU A 56 1.43 -4.45 1.84
CA LEU A 56 0.19 -4.88 2.46
C LEU A 56 -1.01 -4.15 1.83
N LEU A 57 -0.93 -2.82 1.72
CA LEU A 57 -2.06 -1.98 1.31
C LEU A 57 -2.36 -2.03 -0.20
N CYS A 58 -1.35 -2.33 -1.02
CA CYS A 58 -1.47 -2.48 -2.47
C CYS A 58 -1.54 -3.96 -2.91
N ASP A 59 -1.83 -4.87 -1.98
CA ASP A 59 -2.07 -6.27 -2.31
C ASP A 59 -3.41 -6.43 -3.06
N ARG A 60 -3.43 -7.33 -4.04
CA ARG A 60 -4.64 -7.71 -4.77
C ARG A 60 -5.70 -8.30 -3.83
N ALA A 61 -5.29 -9.01 -2.77
CA ALA A 61 -6.20 -9.53 -1.75
C ALA A 61 -7.01 -8.42 -1.05
N ASN A 62 -6.46 -7.21 -1.01
CA ASN A 62 -7.10 -6.02 -0.44
C ASN A 62 -7.87 -5.19 -1.49
N GLY A 63 -8.09 -5.74 -2.69
CA GLY A 63 -8.86 -5.09 -3.75
C GLY A 63 -8.15 -3.92 -4.43
N VAL A 64 -6.85 -3.75 -4.19
CA VAL A 64 -5.99 -2.76 -4.85
C VAL A 64 -5.23 -3.44 -5.98
N PHE A 65 -5.51 -3.04 -7.21
CA PHE A 65 -4.95 -3.66 -8.40
C PHE A 65 -4.67 -2.66 -9.53
N THR A 66 -4.89 -1.37 -9.28
CA THR A 66 -4.68 -0.34 -10.29
C THR A 66 -3.77 0.79 -9.79
N PRO A 67 -3.06 1.48 -10.71
CA PRO A 67 -2.18 2.60 -10.33
C PRO A 67 -2.92 3.73 -9.60
N GLY A 68 -4.19 4.00 -9.97
CA GLY A 68 -5.01 5.02 -9.33
C GLY A 68 -5.34 4.66 -7.87
N GLN A 69 -5.66 3.39 -7.60
CA GLN A 69 -5.92 2.91 -6.24
C GLN A 69 -4.67 2.96 -5.36
N ALA A 70 -3.50 2.59 -5.88
CA ALA A 70 -2.24 2.71 -5.14
C ALA A 70 -1.91 4.17 -4.78
N ALA A 71 -2.17 5.11 -5.70
CA ALA A 71 -2.02 6.54 -5.41
C ALA A 71 -3.00 7.04 -4.33
N ALA A 72 -4.23 6.54 -4.33
CA ALA A 72 -5.19 6.82 -3.26
C ALA A 72 -4.70 6.30 -1.89
N LYS A 73 -4.12 5.10 -1.85
CA LYS A 73 -3.52 4.55 -0.62
C LYS A 73 -2.33 5.34 -0.11
N LEU A 74 -1.48 5.89 -0.98
CA LEU A 74 -0.42 6.81 -0.55
C LEU A 74 -1.01 8.07 0.10
N LYS A 75 -2.11 8.62 -0.44
CA LYS A 75 -2.79 9.77 0.16
C LYS A 75 -3.39 9.42 1.52
N GLU A 76 -4.00 8.25 1.66
CA GLU A 76 -4.49 7.74 2.95
C GLU A 76 -3.35 7.59 3.97
N ALA A 77 -2.19 7.05 3.55
CA ALA A 77 -1.00 6.95 4.39
C ALA A 77 -0.51 8.34 4.85
N GLY A 78 -0.50 9.33 3.96
CA GLY A 78 -0.19 10.72 4.33
C GLY A 78 -1.14 11.29 5.38
N ALA A 79 -2.45 11.02 5.26
CA ALA A 79 -3.44 11.41 6.27
C ALA A 79 -3.24 10.68 7.61
N ALA A 80 -2.93 9.38 7.57
CA ALA A 80 -2.60 8.59 8.76
C ALA A 80 -1.34 9.12 9.45
N PHE A 81 -0.35 9.60 8.70
CA PHE A 81 0.85 10.22 9.28
C PHE A 81 0.48 11.45 10.12
N VAL A 82 -0.31 12.37 9.57
CA VAL A 82 -0.75 13.57 10.29
C VAL A 82 -1.56 13.21 11.53
N LYS A 83 -2.44 12.22 11.42
CA LYS A 83 -3.32 11.80 12.51
C LYS A 83 -2.58 11.07 13.63
N ASP A 84 -1.72 10.11 13.27
CA ASP A 84 -1.20 9.13 14.22
C ASP A 84 0.26 9.42 14.62
N VAL A 85 1.09 9.95 13.70
CA VAL A 85 2.53 10.20 13.93
C VAL A 85 2.80 11.60 14.49
N ALA A 86 2.08 12.63 14.03
CA ALA A 86 2.29 14.00 14.49
C ALA A 86 2.12 14.19 16.01
N PRO A 87 1.15 13.55 16.70
CA PRO A 87 1.05 13.60 18.16
C PRO A 87 2.28 13.02 18.88
N ALA A 88 2.78 11.87 18.42
CA ALA A 88 3.99 11.24 18.98
C ALA A 88 5.22 12.12 18.75
N ARG A 89 5.35 12.74 17.57
CA ARG A 89 6.40 13.71 17.28
C ARG A 89 6.37 14.92 18.21
N ALA A 90 5.19 15.51 18.42
CA ALA A 90 5.02 16.63 19.33
C ALA A 90 5.34 16.24 20.79
N ALA A 91 4.99 15.02 21.20
CA ALA A 91 5.36 14.49 22.52
C ALA A 91 6.88 14.29 22.66
N ALA A 92 7.57 13.83 21.61
CA ALA A 92 9.02 13.67 21.60
C ALA A 92 9.75 15.01 21.75
N GLN A 93 9.28 16.05 21.06
CA GLN A 93 9.81 17.41 21.21
C GLN A 93 9.67 17.92 22.66
N LYS A 94 8.48 17.74 23.26
CA LYS A 94 8.26 18.15 24.66
C LYS A 94 9.15 17.39 25.63
N LEU A 95 9.32 16.08 25.43
CA LEU A 95 10.23 15.27 26.26
C LEU A 95 11.67 15.75 26.12
N ARG A 96 12.15 16.05 24.91
CA ARG A 96 13.48 16.62 24.67
C ARG A 96 13.68 17.89 25.49
N ASP A 97 12.74 18.84 25.40
CA ASP A 97 12.85 20.13 26.06
C ASP A 97 12.91 19.99 27.59
N VAL A 98 12.05 19.14 28.17
CA VAL A 98 12.02 18.88 29.61
C VAL A 98 13.26 18.12 30.09
N ALA A 99 13.73 17.14 29.34
CA ALA A 99 14.94 16.39 29.66
C ALA A 99 16.20 17.28 29.57
N GLN A 100 16.28 18.15 28.56
CA GLN A 100 17.39 19.08 28.40
C GLN A 100 17.42 20.09 29.55
N LYS A 101 16.27 20.68 29.90
CA LYS A 101 16.14 21.58 31.06
C LYS A 101 16.59 20.88 32.35
N THR A 102 16.11 19.65 32.57
CA THR A 102 16.50 18.84 33.73
C THR A 102 18.01 18.59 33.78
N ALA A 103 18.61 18.24 32.64
CA ALA A 103 20.05 18.01 32.55
C ALA A 103 20.84 19.26 32.92
N ASP A 104 20.41 20.44 32.47
CA ASP A 104 21.10 21.70 32.74
C ASP A 104 20.91 22.20 34.18
N GLU A 105 19.76 21.93 34.80
CA GLU A 105 19.55 22.17 36.23
C GLU A 105 20.41 21.23 37.08
N TRP A 106 20.43 19.94 36.76
CA TRP A 106 21.21 18.95 37.50
C TRP A 106 22.71 19.15 37.39
N LYS A 107 23.23 19.66 36.27
CA LYS A 107 24.65 20.06 36.12
C LYS A 107 25.06 21.14 37.13
N LYS A 108 24.14 22.02 37.52
CA LYS A 108 24.41 23.09 38.50
C LYS A 108 24.39 22.57 39.94
N ASN A 109 23.76 21.42 40.19
CA ASN A 109 23.65 20.83 41.51
C ASN A 109 24.75 19.79 41.78
N LYS A 110 25.72 20.15 42.62
CA LYS A 110 26.87 19.30 42.99
C LYS A 110 26.47 18.03 43.75
N LEU A 111 25.26 17.96 44.31
CA LEU A 111 24.77 16.78 45.02
C LEU A 111 24.20 15.72 44.06
N ILE A 112 23.93 16.08 42.81
CA ILE A 112 23.44 15.13 41.81
C ILE A 112 24.61 14.40 41.17
N PRO A 113 24.63 13.05 41.18
CA PRO A 113 25.70 12.29 40.53
C PRO A 113 25.84 12.61 39.04
N SER A 114 27.07 12.64 38.54
CA SER A 114 27.34 12.87 37.11
C SER A 114 26.67 11.84 36.19
N SER A 115 26.50 10.60 36.66
CA SER A 115 25.77 9.56 35.92
C SER A 115 24.30 9.94 35.68
N SER A 116 23.63 10.53 36.67
CA SER A 116 22.24 11.01 36.55
C SER A 116 22.14 12.18 35.56
N GLN A 117 23.09 13.12 35.63
CA GLN A 117 23.18 14.26 34.69
C GLN A 117 23.35 13.78 33.24
N LYS A 118 24.30 12.85 33.03
CA LYS A 118 24.56 12.25 31.70
C LYS A 118 23.34 11.51 31.18
N HIS A 119 22.61 10.81 32.04
CA HIS A 119 21.41 10.10 31.62
C HIS A 119 20.29 11.05 31.19
N ALA A 120 20.05 12.15 31.92
CA ALA A 120 19.09 13.18 31.50
C ALA A 120 19.44 13.79 30.13
N ALA A 121 20.73 14.07 29.88
CA ALA A 121 21.20 14.54 28.58
C ALA A 121 21.01 13.50 27.46
N LEU A 122 21.26 12.22 27.75
CA LEU A 122 21.02 11.14 26.80
C LEU A 122 19.54 11.00 26.45
N VAL A 123 18.63 11.15 27.41
CA VAL A 123 17.18 11.18 27.15
C VAL A 123 16.83 12.32 26.19
N ALA A 124 17.38 13.52 26.40
CA ALA A 124 17.15 14.65 25.51
C ALA A 124 17.62 14.35 24.07
N GLN A 125 18.82 13.77 23.93
CA GLN A 125 19.37 13.38 22.64
C GLN A 125 18.51 12.32 21.93
N GLU A 126 18.13 11.25 22.62
CA GLU A 126 17.30 10.18 22.06
C GLU A 126 15.90 10.69 21.67
N ALA A 127 15.32 11.60 22.45
CA ALA A 127 14.04 12.22 22.13
C ALA A 127 14.14 13.12 20.88
N ASP A 128 15.25 13.84 20.69
CA ASP A 128 15.50 14.64 19.49
C ASP A 128 15.70 13.74 18.25
N MET A 129 16.45 12.64 18.38
CA MET A 129 16.60 11.65 17.30
C MET A 129 15.25 11.06 16.89
N LEU A 130 14.40 10.70 17.85
CA LEU A 130 13.05 10.21 17.56
C LEU A 130 12.17 11.30 16.91
N PHE A 131 12.23 12.54 17.41
CA PHE A 131 11.52 13.68 16.83
C PHE A 131 11.90 13.93 15.36
N MET A 132 13.18 13.79 15.03
CA MET A 132 13.71 13.90 13.67
C MET A 132 13.33 12.70 12.81
N GLY A 133 13.36 11.48 13.36
CA GLY A 133 12.93 10.25 12.68
C GLY A 133 11.44 10.28 12.30
N LEU A 134 10.60 10.88 13.14
CA LEU A 134 9.16 11.03 12.92
C LEU A 134 8.79 12.28 12.10
N LYS A 135 9.74 12.89 11.38
CA LYS A 135 9.45 14.05 10.51
C LYS A 135 8.71 13.62 9.24
N ASP A 136 7.77 14.45 8.79
CA ASP A 136 6.92 14.24 7.62
C ASP A 136 7.68 14.12 6.29
N ASN A 137 8.85 14.74 6.19
CA ASN A 137 9.81 14.57 5.10
C ASN A 137 11.11 13.87 5.54
N GLY A 138 11.04 13.10 6.62
CA GLY A 138 12.16 12.31 7.13
C GLY A 138 12.43 11.06 6.28
N ALA A 139 13.48 10.30 6.67
CA ALA A 139 13.87 9.07 5.99
C ALA A 139 12.73 8.05 5.91
N PHE A 140 11.99 7.84 7.02
CA PHE A 140 10.86 6.92 7.05
C PHE A 140 9.78 7.26 6.00
N MET A 141 9.29 8.51 5.97
CA MET A 141 8.27 8.92 5.00
C MET A 141 8.79 8.91 3.57
N THR A 142 10.08 9.16 3.36
CA THR A 142 10.72 9.04 2.05
C THR A 142 10.68 7.59 1.55
N GLU A 143 10.97 6.62 2.41
CA GLU A 143 10.84 5.19 2.11
C GLU A 143 9.39 4.79 1.85
N VAL A 144 8.44 5.27 2.65
CA VAL A 144 7.00 5.01 2.44
C VAL A 144 6.57 5.51 1.06
N ILE A 145 6.90 6.75 0.70
CA ILE A 145 6.58 7.32 -0.63
C ILE A 145 7.21 6.47 -1.74
N LYS A 146 8.47 6.07 -1.56
CA LYS A 146 9.17 5.21 -2.53
C LYS A 146 8.46 3.87 -2.71
N ASP A 147 8.08 3.19 -1.64
CA ASP A 147 7.41 1.90 -1.71
C ASP A 147 6.05 1.98 -2.43
N PHE A 148 5.25 3.00 -2.13
CA PHE A 148 3.99 3.22 -2.85
C PHE A 148 4.23 3.55 -4.34
N THR A 149 5.30 4.27 -4.65
CA THR A 149 5.69 4.58 -6.04
C THR A 149 6.15 3.33 -6.78
N ASP A 150 6.91 2.45 -6.13
CA ASP A 150 7.35 1.18 -6.67
C ASP A 150 6.14 0.26 -6.94
N GLU A 151 5.19 0.18 -6.01
CA GLU A 151 3.94 -0.58 -6.21
C GLU A 151 3.08 0.02 -7.33
N LYS A 152 2.93 1.35 -7.39
CA LYS A 152 2.23 2.02 -8.50
C LYS A 152 2.89 1.67 -9.84
N THR A 153 4.21 1.68 -9.90
CA THR A 153 4.98 1.35 -11.11
C THR A 153 4.78 -0.12 -11.50
N ARG A 154 4.79 -1.04 -10.53
CA ARG A 154 4.48 -2.46 -10.77
C ARG A 154 3.06 -2.63 -11.32
N LEU A 155 2.08 -1.93 -10.76
CA LEU A 155 0.70 -1.96 -11.24
C LEU A 155 0.58 -1.38 -12.65
N GLN A 156 1.32 -0.31 -12.96
CA GLN A 156 1.37 0.26 -14.31
C GLN A 156 1.95 -0.75 -15.31
N ARG A 157 3.05 -1.44 -14.97
CA ARG A 157 3.59 -2.50 -15.82
C ARG A 157 2.58 -3.62 -16.07
N ASN A 158 1.78 -3.98 -15.06
CA ASN A 158 0.72 -4.98 -15.23
C ASN A 158 -0.38 -4.49 -16.19
N VAL A 159 -0.72 -3.20 -16.14
CA VAL A 159 -1.63 -2.56 -17.10
C VAL A 159 -1.05 -2.61 -18.51
N ASP A 160 0.22 -2.24 -18.69
CA ASP A 160 0.90 -2.26 -19.99
C ASP A 160 0.95 -3.68 -20.57
N LEU A 161 1.26 -4.68 -19.73
CA LEU A 161 1.22 -6.10 -20.10
C LEU A 161 -0.19 -6.57 -20.44
N ALA A 162 -1.21 -6.10 -19.71
CA ALA A 162 -2.61 -6.40 -19.99
C ALA A 162 -3.05 -5.81 -21.33
N ILE A 163 -2.66 -4.57 -21.66
CA ILE A 163 -2.92 -3.94 -22.98
C ILE A 163 -2.24 -4.76 -24.07
N LYS A 164 -0.95 -5.10 -23.91
CA LYS A 164 -0.22 -5.92 -24.89
C LYS A 164 -0.88 -7.29 -25.08
N GLY A 165 -1.26 -7.95 -23.99
CA GLY A 165 -1.97 -9.23 -24.01
C GLY A 165 -3.36 -9.12 -24.64
N LEU A 166 -4.07 -8.02 -24.41
CA LEU A 166 -5.37 -7.72 -24.99
C LEU A 166 -5.28 -7.62 -26.52
N THR A 167 -4.31 -6.88 -27.05
CA THR A 167 -4.06 -6.79 -28.50
C THR A 167 -3.74 -8.15 -29.11
N GLY A 168 -2.93 -8.97 -28.44
CA GLY A 168 -2.68 -10.35 -28.87
C GLY A 168 -3.95 -11.21 -28.90
N ASN A 169 -4.77 -11.12 -27.85
CA ASN A 169 -6.06 -11.81 -27.78
C ASN A 169 -7.03 -11.35 -28.87
N PHE A 170 -6.98 -10.09 -29.31
CA PHE A 170 -7.82 -9.59 -30.39
C PHE A 170 -7.50 -10.27 -31.72
N VAL A 171 -6.22 -10.38 -32.07
CA VAL A 171 -5.76 -11.06 -33.28
C VAL A 171 -6.17 -12.53 -33.25
N ASP A 172 -5.93 -13.21 -32.12
CA ASP A 172 -6.32 -14.61 -31.94
C ASP A 172 -7.84 -14.80 -32.02
N LEU A 173 -8.64 -13.96 -31.35
CA LEU A 173 -10.10 -14.03 -31.40
C LEU A 173 -10.63 -13.89 -32.83
N GLN A 174 -10.08 -12.96 -33.62
CA GLN A 174 -10.44 -12.83 -35.03
C GLN A 174 -10.08 -14.08 -35.84
N LYS A 175 -8.89 -14.65 -35.60
CA LYS A 175 -8.46 -15.89 -36.24
C LYS A 175 -9.38 -17.07 -35.90
N TYR A 176 -9.56 -17.35 -34.61
CA TYR A 176 -10.40 -18.47 -34.17
C TYR A 176 -11.88 -18.27 -34.53
N ALA A 177 -12.38 -17.03 -34.56
CA ALA A 177 -13.72 -16.76 -35.06
C ALA A 177 -13.89 -17.19 -36.51
N LYS A 178 -12.91 -16.91 -37.39
CA LYS A 178 -12.94 -17.36 -38.79
C LYS A 178 -12.94 -18.89 -38.89
N GLU A 179 -12.09 -19.55 -38.09
CA GLU A 179 -12.03 -21.02 -38.05
C GLU A 179 -13.37 -21.64 -37.59
N VAL A 180 -13.98 -21.09 -36.53
CA VAL A 180 -15.30 -21.54 -36.05
C VAL A 180 -16.39 -21.25 -37.08
N LEU A 181 -16.37 -20.10 -37.75
CA LEU A 181 -17.38 -19.76 -38.76
C LEU A 181 -17.30 -20.64 -40.02
N ALA A 182 -16.11 -21.16 -40.35
CA ALA A 182 -15.93 -22.11 -41.44
C ALA A 182 -16.55 -23.48 -41.13
N THR A 183 -16.61 -23.88 -39.85
CA THR A 183 -17.22 -25.14 -39.41
C THR A 183 -17.98 -24.92 -38.10
N PRO A 184 -19.19 -24.34 -38.15
CA PRO A 184 -19.88 -23.77 -36.99
C PRO A 184 -20.56 -24.83 -36.13
N THR A 185 -19.76 -25.52 -35.33
CA THR A 185 -20.22 -26.55 -34.39
C THR A 185 -19.95 -26.10 -32.96
N VAL A 186 -20.69 -26.65 -31.99
CA VAL A 186 -20.44 -26.40 -30.56
C VAL A 186 -19.02 -26.84 -30.19
N ALA A 187 -18.54 -27.94 -30.78
CA ALA A 187 -17.20 -28.45 -30.59
C ALA A 187 -16.12 -27.46 -31.07
N SER A 188 -16.27 -26.87 -32.26
CA SER A 188 -15.31 -25.87 -32.75
C SER A 188 -15.35 -24.58 -31.93
N TYR A 189 -16.52 -24.15 -31.45
CA TYR A 189 -16.66 -22.98 -30.57
C TYR A 189 -15.93 -23.17 -29.22
N ARG A 190 -16.13 -24.34 -28.58
CA ARG A 190 -15.51 -24.63 -27.28
C ARG A 190 -14.01 -24.87 -27.45
N GLY A 191 -13.63 -25.63 -28.47
CA GLY A 191 -12.26 -26.01 -28.79
C GLY A 191 -11.54 -26.71 -27.63
N ASP A 192 -10.22 -26.75 -27.72
CA ASP A 192 -9.33 -27.22 -26.64
C ASP A 192 -9.33 -26.19 -25.48
N ALA A 193 -9.22 -26.68 -24.24
CA ALA A 193 -9.12 -25.87 -23.03
C ALA A 193 -8.00 -24.80 -23.05
N THR A 194 -7.01 -24.93 -23.93
CA THR A 194 -5.88 -24.02 -24.09
C THR A 194 -5.93 -23.15 -25.35
N LYS A 195 -6.75 -23.50 -26.35
CA LYS A 195 -6.72 -22.89 -27.69
C LYS A 195 -8.10 -22.55 -28.28
N GLY A 196 -9.20 -22.92 -27.63
CA GLY A 196 -10.55 -22.69 -28.16
C GLY A 196 -10.97 -21.22 -28.20
N PHE A 197 -11.92 -20.90 -29.09
CA PHE A 197 -12.48 -19.55 -29.21
C PHE A 197 -13.01 -19.03 -27.88
N HIS A 198 -13.76 -19.86 -27.14
CA HIS A 198 -14.26 -19.49 -25.81
C HIS A 198 -13.14 -19.25 -24.79
N GLN A 199 -12.02 -19.99 -24.86
CA GLN A 199 -10.88 -19.74 -23.99
C GLN A 199 -10.24 -18.37 -24.27
N LYS A 200 -10.19 -17.95 -25.54
CA LYS A 200 -9.73 -16.60 -25.90
C LYS A 200 -10.69 -15.51 -25.44
N VAL A 201 -12.00 -15.76 -25.44
CA VAL A 201 -13.00 -14.86 -24.83
C VAL A 201 -12.72 -14.68 -23.32
N ARG A 202 -12.42 -15.77 -22.60
CA ARG A 202 -12.02 -15.71 -21.18
C ARG A 202 -10.75 -14.91 -20.96
N GLY A 203 -9.75 -15.10 -21.82
CA GLY A 203 -8.51 -14.33 -21.81
C GLY A 203 -8.74 -12.83 -21.95
N THR A 204 -9.61 -12.43 -22.87
CA THR A 204 -10.01 -11.01 -23.05
C THR A 204 -10.74 -10.46 -21.83
N ALA A 205 -11.69 -11.20 -21.25
CA ALA A 205 -12.40 -10.77 -20.04
C ALA A 205 -11.44 -10.58 -18.85
N ALA A 206 -10.46 -11.47 -18.69
CA ALA A 206 -9.44 -11.35 -17.65
C ALA A 206 -8.53 -10.13 -17.86
N ALA A 207 -8.13 -9.85 -19.11
CA ALA A 207 -7.34 -8.67 -19.45
C ALA A 207 -8.12 -7.37 -19.18
N LEU A 208 -9.41 -7.30 -19.54
CA LEU A 208 -10.26 -6.12 -19.27
C LEU A 208 -10.40 -5.82 -17.78
N LYS A 209 -10.51 -6.85 -16.94
CA LYS A 209 -10.55 -6.68 -15.48
C LYS A 209 -9.28 -5.99 -14.95
N ALA A 210 -8.12 -6.27 -15.55
CA ALA A 210 -6.86 -5.61 -15.18
C ALA A 210 -6.79 -4.13 -15.65
N LEU A 211 -7.71 -3.71 -16.53
CA LEU A 211 -7.77 -2.39 -17.15
C LEU A 211 -8.95 -1.54 -16.65
N SER A 212 -9.54 -1.89 -15.51
CA SER A 212 -10.76 -1.24 -15.00
C SER A 212 -10.59 0.24 -14.62
N ASP A 213 -9.36 0.76 -14.54
CA ASP A 213 -9.10 2.18 -14.37
C ASP A 213 -9.38 2.98 -15.66
N HIS A 214 -9.32 2.33 -16.82
CA HIS A 214 -9.64 2.96 -18.09
C HIS A 214 -11.15 2.90 -18.32
N GLU A 215 -11.81 4.06 -18.36
CA GLU A 215 -13.27 4.16 -18.37
C GLU A 215 -13.92 3.33 -19.50
N ALA A 216 -13.33 3.34 -20.70
CA ALA A 216 -13.85 2.57 -21.83
C ALA A 216 -13.76 1.04 -21.61
N TYR A 217 -12.66 0.55 -21.02
CA TYR A 217 -12.49 -0.88 -20.72
C TYR A 217 -13.35 -1.32 -19.54
N LYS A 218 -13.50 -0.45 -18.53
CA LYS A 218 -14.41 -0.64 -17.41
C LYS A 218 -15.87 -0.81 -17.86
N LYS A 219 -16.33 0.00 -18.82
CA LYS A 219 -17.69 -0.11 -19.39
C LYS A 219 -17.90 -1.43 -20.14
N ALA A 220 -16.86 -1.96 -20.78
CA ALA A 220 -16.94 -3.21 -21.53
C ALA A 220 -16.84 -4.47 -20.63
N GLU A 221 -16.20 -4.37 -19.46
CA GLU A 221 -15.93 -5.52 -18.57
C GLU A 221 -17.17 -6.38 -18.25
N PRO A 222 -18.35 -5.83 -17.87
CA PRO A 222 -19.51 -6.66 -17.51
C PRO A 222 -20.03 -7.52 -18.68
N THR A 223 -20.02 -6.95 -19.89
CA THR A 223 -20.42 -7.64 -21.11
C THR A 223 -19.48 -8.80 -21.41
N TRP A 224 -18.17 -8.56 -21.33
CA TRP A 224 -17.17 -9.60 -21.58
C TRP A 224 -17.12 -10.67 -20.48
N LYS A 225 -17.43 -10.31 -19.23
CA LYS A 225 -17.64 -11.28 -18.15
C LYS A 225 -18.81 -12.22 -18.46
N THR A 226 -19.87 -11.70 -19.06
CA THR A 226 -21.00 -12.52 -19.52
C THR A 226 -20.54 -13.48 -20.61
N TYR A 227 -19.81 -13.00 -21.62
CA TYR A 227 -19.30 -13.84 -22.71
C TYR A 227 -18.34 -14.95 -22.24
N ALA A 228 -17.56 -14.67 -21.19
CA ALA A 228 -16.59 -15.59 -20.62
C ALA A 228 -17.21 -16.66 -19.69
N SER A 229 -18.47 -16.49 -19.28
CA SER A 229 -19.15 -17.40 -18.37
C SER A 229 -19.47 -18.76 -19.02
N ASP A 230 -19.55 -19.82 -18.20
CA ASP A 230 -19.91 -21.17 -18.68
C ASP A 230 -21.32 -21.27 -19.27
N GLY A 231 -22.20 -20.31 -18.96
CA GLY A 231 -23.57 -20.25 -19.47
C GLY A 231 -23.69 -19.58 -20.85
N PHE A 232 -22.62 -18.93 -21.34
CA PHE A 232 -22.67 -18.23 -22.62
C PHE A 232 -22.45 -19.11 -23.87
N PRO A 233 -21.57 -20.14 -23.88
CA PRO A 233 -21.37 -20.98 -25.07
C PRO A 233 -22.67 -21.53 -25.68
N PRO A 234 -22.72 -21.75 -27.00
CA PRO A 234 -23.88 -22.36 -27.65
C PRO A 234 -24.13 -23.78 -27.13
N LYS A 235 -25.41 -24.17 -27.08
CA LYS A 235 -25.85 -25.54 -26.74
C LYS A 235 -26.09 -26.39 -27.98
N GLU A 236 -26.33 -25.75 -29.12
CA GLU A 236 -26.62 -26.38 -30.40
C GLU A 236 -25.85 -25.68 -31.52
N ASP A 237 -25.49 -26.43 -32.58
CA ASP A 237 -24.68 -25.92 -33.70
C ASP A 237 -25.31 -24.71 -34.40
N GLY A 238 -26.65 -24.69 -34.52
CA GLY A 238 -27.39 -23.56 -35.10
C GLY A 238 -27.20 -22.22 -34.38
N GLN A 239 -26.75 -22.24 -33.12
CA GLN A 239 -26.51 -21.03 -32.32
C GLN A 239 -25.10 -20.45 -32.48
N VAL A 240 -24.15 -21.24 -33.01
CA VAL A 240 -22.72 -20.93 -33.01
C VAL A 240 -22.43 -19.64 -33.76
N LYS A 241 -22.95 -19.49 -34.99
CA LYS A 241 -22.71 -18.30 -35.82
C LYS A 241 -23.15 -17.02 -35.13
N ALA A 242 -24.37 -17.00 -34.57
CA ALA A 242 -24.91 -15.84 -33.88
C ALA A 242 -24.03 -15.44 -32.68
N LYS A 243 -23.62 -16.41 -31.85
CA LYS A 243 -22.78 -16.18 -30.68
C LYS A 243 -21.38 -15.65 -31.04
N VAL A 244 -20.75 -16.20 -32.09
CA VAL A 244 -19.46 -15.71 -32.59
C VAL A 244 -19.58 -14.27 -33.10
N MET A 245 -20.63 -13.95 -33.86
CA MET A 245 -20.87 -12.59 -34.37
C MET A 245 -21.13 -11.58 -33.25
N THR A 246 -21.86 -11.97 -32.19
CA THR A 246 -22.04 -11.12 -31.00
C THR A 246 -20.69 -10.76 -30.36
N VAL A 247 -19.81 -11.74 -30.17
CA VAL A 247 -18.48 -11.51 -29.60
C VAL A 247 -17.63 -10.64 -30.54
N LEU A 248 -17.64 -10.91 -31.85
CA LEU A 248 -16.89 -10.13 -32.84
C LEU A 248 -17.32 -8.65 -32.89
N LYS A 249 -18.61 -8.37 -32.77
CA LYS A 249 -19.11 -6.98 -32.70
C LYS A 249 -18.53 -6.24 -31.51
N SER A 250 -18.60 -6.83 -30.31
CA SER A 250 -18.01 -6.24 -29.11
C SER A 250 -16.49 -6.16 -29.17
N LEU A 251 -15.83 -7.08 -29.89
CA LEU A 251 -14.39 -7.01 -30.14
C LEU A 251 -14.02 -5.80 -30.99
N GLN A 252 -14.79 -5.49 -32.04
CA GLN A 252 -14.57 -4.30 -32.86
C GLN A 252 -14.72 -3.00 -32.06
N GLU A 253 -15.72 -2.94 -31.18
CA GLU A 253 -15.92 -1.81 -30.25
C GLU A 253 -14.70 -1.61 -29.34
N LEU A 254 -14.12 -2.70 -28.82
CA LEU A 254 -12.89 -2.63 -28.02
C LEU A 254 -11.67 -2.19 -28.83
N MET A 255 -11.51 -2.69 -30.06
CA MET A 255 -10.40 -2.33 -30.94
C MET A 255 -10.43 -0.85 -31.37
N ALA A 256 -11.62 -0.23 -31.33
CA ALA A 256 -11.80 1.19 -31.63
C ALA A 256 -11.39 2.11 -30.46
N ILE A 257 -11.15 1.57 -29.26
CA ILE A 257 -10.68 2.35 -28.11
C ILE A 257 -9.23 2.76 -28.36
N LYS A 258 -8.99 4.07 -28.42
CA LYS A 258 -7.63 4.63 -28.43
C LYS A 258 -7.11 4.61 -27.00
N VAL A 259 -5.98 3.94 -26.80
CA VAL A 259 -5.22 3.87 -25.53
C VAL A 259 -4.17 4.96 -25.51
#